data_AF-A0A2D1UN61-F1
#
_entry.id   AF-A0A2D1UN61-F1
#
_cell.length_a   1.000
_cell.length_b   1.000
_cell.length_c   1.000
_cell.angle_alpha   90.00
_cell.angle_beta   90.00
_cell.angle_gamma   90.00
#
_symmetry.space_group_name_H-M   'P 1'
#
loop_
_entity.id
_entity.type
_entity.pdbx_description
1 polymer ?
#
loop_
_entity_poly.entity_id
_entity_poly.type
_entity_poly.pdbx_seq_one_letter_code
_entity_poly.pdbx_strand_id
1 'polypeptide(L)' 'HRGLPAVRWVGGVELELIAIATGGRIVPRFQELTPEKLGKAGLVREKAF' A
#
# COMPACT_ATOMS: atom_id res chain seq x y z
N HIS A 1 0.13 -6.09 -18.53
CA HIS A 1 0.84 -5.40 -17.43
C HIS A 1 0.69 -3.89 -17.60
N ARG A 2 0.04 -3.19 -16.67
CA ARG A 2 -0.26 -1.74 -16.79
C ARG A 2 0.78 -0.83 -16.09
N GLY A 3 2.02 -1.31 -15.91
CA GLY A 3 3.07 -0.55 -15.23
C GLY A 3 2.79 -0.23 -13.75
N LEU A 4 1.97 -1.05 -13.07
CA LEU A 4 1.66 -0.88 -11.66
C LEU A 4 2.70 -1.64 -10.82
N PRO A 5 3.63 -0.96 -10.11
CA PRO A 5 4.57 -1.63 -9.25
C PRO A 5 3.84 -2.29 -8.08
N ALA A 6 4.30 -3.47 -7.67
CA ALA A 6 3.70 -4.24 -6.58
C ALA A 6 4.80 -4.84 -5.70
N VAL A 7 4.57 -4.83 -4.39
CA VAL A 7 5.44 -5.47 -3.39
C VAL A 7 4.72 -6.68 -2.81
N ARG A 8 5.44 -7.79 -2.64
CA ARG A 8 4.94 -9.05 -2.06
C ARG A 8 5.77 -9.44 -0.84
N TRP A 9 5.20 -10.26 0.05
CA TRP A 9 5.84 -10.71 1.31
C TRP A 9 6.16 -9.58 2.30
N VAL A 10 5.27 -8.59 2.38
CA VAL A 10 5.33 -7.56 3.43
C VAL A 10 4.91 -8.18 4.76
N GLY A 11 5.64 -7.92 5.84
CA GLY A 11 5.25 -8.35 7.17
C GLY A 11 3.98 -7.64 7.65
N GLY A 12 3.25 -8.27 8.58
CA GLY A 12 1.96 -7.75 9.06
C GLY A 12 2.09 -6.38 9.74
N VAL A 13 3.13 -6.21 10.57
CA VAL A 13 3.39 -4.95 11.30
C VAL A 13 3.73 -3.82 10.32
N GLU A 14 4.57 -4.08 9.31
CA GLU A 14 4.90 -3.07 8.30
C GLU A 14 3.66 -2.68 7.47
N LEU A 15 2.78 -3.63 7.17
CA LEU A 15 1.53 -3.38 6.45
C LEU A 15 0.54 -2.53 7.27
N GLU A 16 0.50 -2.72 8.60
CA GLU A 16 -0.29 -1.89 9.50
C GLU A 16 0.29 -0.48 9.63
N LEU A 17 1.61 -0.36 9.83
CA LEU A 17 2.28 0.92 9.97
C LEU A 17 2.12 1.78 8.72
N ILE A 18 2.23 1.20 7.51
CA ILE A 18 2.01 1.97 6.28
C ILE A 18 0.54 2.40 6.12
N ALA A 19 -0.42 1.58 6.54
CA ALA A 19 -1.84 1.95 6.53
C ALA A 19 -2.10 3.15 7.44
N ILE A 20 -1.56 3.14 8.67
CA ILE A 20 -1.65 4.26 9.62
C ILE A 20 -0.97 5.51 9.05
N ALA A 21 0.26 5.39 8.55
CA ALA A 21 1.05 6.54 8.09
C ALA A 21 0.48 7.21 6.84
N THR A 22 -0.21 6.47 5.98
CA THR A 22 -0.75 6.97 4.70
C THR A 22 -2.24 7.25 4.73
N GLY A 23 -2.93 6.89 5.82
CA GLY A 23 -4.40 6.92 5.93
C GLY A 23 -5.10 5.86 5.08
N GLY A 24 -4.36 4.93 4.47
CA GLY A 24 -4.91 3.83 3.69
C GLY A 24 -5.57 2.76 4.57
N ARG A 25 -6.43 1.94 3.97
CA ARG A 25 -7.05 0.79 4.65
C ARG A 25 -6.57 -0.51 4.03
N ILE A 26 -6.28 -1.51 4.86
CA ILE A 26 -5.96 -2.86 4.40
C ILE A 26 -7.24 -3.49 3.86
N VAL A 27 -7.21 -3.89 2.58
CA VAL A 27 -8.38 -4.45 1.88
C VAL A 27 -8.15 -5.95 1.62
N PRO A 28 -8.94 -6.86 2.22
CA PRO A 28 -8.74 -8.31 2.09
C PRO A 28 -9.26 -8.87 0.75
N ARG A 29 -10.18 -8.16 0.09
CA ARG A 29 -10.82 -8.57 -1.17
C ARG A 29 -10.82 -7.44 -2.17
N PHE A 30 -10.40 -7.72 -3.40
CA PHE A 30 -10.29 -6.70 -4.44
C PHE A 30 -11.60 -5.96 -4.73
N GLN A 31 -12.73 -6.64 -4.64
CA GLN A 31 -14.07 -6.06 -4.84
C GLN A 31 -14.42 -4.99 -3.79
N GLU A 32 -13.76 -5.01 -2.64
CA GLU A 32 -13.95 -4.00 -1.60
C GLU A 32 -13.05 -2.78 -1.82
N LEU A 33 -12.18 -2.75 -2.83
CA LEU A 33 -11.27 -1.63 -3.09
C LEU A 33 -12.05 -0.42 -3.63
N THR A 34 -11.91 0.72 -2.96
CA THR A 34 -12.46 2.00 -3.40
C THR A 34 -11.39 3.08 -3.29
N PRO A 35 -11.50 4.21 -4.04
CA PRO A 35 -10.51 5.29 -3.99
C PRO A 35 -10.27 5.84 -2.57
N GLU A 36 -11.29 5.83 -1.71
CA GLU A 36 -11.23 6.34 -0.33
C GLU A 36 -10.44 5.42 0.61
N LYS A 37 -10.20 4.16 0.20
CA LYS A 37 -9.39 3.20 0.96
C LYS A 37 -7.91 3.27 0.60
N LEU A 38 -7.53 4.03 -0.43
CA LEU A 38 -6.14 4.18 -0.85
C LEU A 38 -5.40 5.14 0.08
N GLY A 39 -4.18 4.76 0.46
CA GLY A 39 -3.27 5.65 1.18
C GLY A 39 -2.61 6.69 0.26
N LYS A 40 -2.17 7.80 0.84
CA LYS A 40 -1.37 8.82 0.15
C LYS A 40 -0.03 9.01 0.85
N ALA A 41 1.01 9.28 0.07
CA ALA A 41 2.34 9.62 0.56
C ALA A 41 2.91 10.78 -0.29
N GLY A 42 3.76 11.62 0.32
CA GLY A 42 4.40 12.72 -0.39
C GLY A 42 5.44 12.25 -1.43
N LEU A 43 6.12 11.13 -1.17
CA LEU A 43 7.11 10.53 -2.07
C LEU A 43 7.09 9.01 -1.91
N VAL A 44 7.07 8.29 -3.04
CA VAL A 44 7.29 6.85 -3.12
C VAL A 44 8.44 6.61 -4.07
N ARG A 45 9.49 5.93 -3.61
CA ARG A 45 10.66 5.58 -4.43
C ARG A 45 11.28 4.26 -3.97
N GLU A 46 11.89 3.56 -4.90
CA GLU A 46 12.77 2.44 -4.59
C GLU A 46 14.10 2.96 -4.03
N LYS A 47 14.67 2.26 -3.05
CA LYS A 47 16.03 2.48 -2.55
C LYS A 47 16.80 1.17 -2.63
N ALA A 48 17.96 1.19 -3.28
CA ALA A 48 18.93 0.11 -3.26
C ALA A 48 19.98 0.36 -2.16
N PHE A 49 20.57 -0.72 -1.65
CA PHE A 49 21.68 -0.72 -0.71
C PHE A 49 22.90 -1.39 -1.35
#